data_AF-A0AA42C3N1-F1
#
_entry.id   AF-A0AA42C3N1-F1
#
_cell.length_a   1.000
_cell.length_b   1.000
_cell.length_c   1.000
_cell.angle_alpha   90.00
_cell.angle_beta   90.00
_cell.angle_gamma   90.00
#
_symmetry.space_group_name_H-M   'P 1'
#
loop_
_entity.id
_entity.type
_entity.pdbx_description
1 polymer ?
#
loop_
_entity_poly.entity_id
_entity_poly.type
_entity_poly.pdbx_seq_one_letter_code
_entity_poly.pdbx_strand_id
1 'polypeptide(L)'
;MDDSAKDPAVVLPYLVGRPLAATEVYAAFGYRKSAYYKAAREGRLITADNLIRAAKYLGLNPVDLQVRYGLIEPDSVAEYLESQAGPPRLRDLRPDPNSPPV
;
A
#
# COMPACT_ATOMS: atom_id res chain seq x y z
N MET A 1 -7.80 -6.28 -3.69
CA MET A 1 -7.85 -7.42 -2.75
C MET A 1 -8.09 -6.82 -1.38
N ASP A 2 -9.15 -7.25 -0.70
CA ASP A 2 -9.47 -6.75 0.65
C ASP A 2 -8.80 -7.66 1.69
N ASP A 3 -7.92 -7.06 2.47
CA ASP A 3 -7.16 -7.69 3.54
C ASP A 3 -7.46 -7.05 4.91
N SER A 4 -8.47 -6.17 5.00
CA SER A 4 -8.84 -5.41 6.21
C SER A 4 -9.09 -6.27 7.45
N ALA A 5 -9.66 -7.46 7.28
CA ALA A 5 -9.93 -8.42 8.35
C ALA A 5 -8.77 -9.40 8.64
N LYS A 6 -7.67 -9.33 7.89
CA LYS A 6 -6.57 -10.30 7.97
C LYS A 6 -5.43 -9.78 8.85
N ASP A 7 -4.82 -10.67 9.62
CA ASP A 7 -3.60 -10.35 10.38
C ASP A 7 -2.45 -10.01 9.40
N PRO A 8 -1.75 -8.87 9.55
CA PRO A 8 -0.54 -8.55 8.78
C PRO A 8 0.53 -9.63 8.80
N ALA A 9 0.62 -10.43 9.87
CA ALA A 9 1.54 -11.56 9.92
C ALA A 9 1.27 -12.62 8.85
N VAL A 10 0.05 -12.67 8.29
CA VAL A 10 -0.34 -13.57 7.18
C VAL A 10 -0.14 -12.91 5.82
N VAL A 11 -0.49 -11.63 5.70
CA VAL A 11 -0.50 -10.90 4.42
C VAL A 11 0.92 -10.51 3.99
N LEU A 12 1.75 -10.02 4.92
CA LEU A 12 3.06 -9.47 4.59
C LEU A 12 4.03 -10.50 3.97
N PRO A 13 4.12 -11.76 4.44
CA PRO A 13 4.98 -12.76 3.79
C PRO A 13 4.64 -12.98 2.31
N TYR A 14 3.35 -12.95 1.96
CA TYR A 14 2.90 -13.07 0.57
C TYR A 14 3.35 -11.87 -0.26
N LEU A 15 3.20 -10.64 0.25
CA LEU A 15 3.59 -9.42 -0.46
C LEU A 15 5.10 -9.29 -0.64
N VAL A 16 5.88 -9.72 0.35
CA VAL A 16 7.35 -9.71 0.27
C VAL A 16 7.87 -10.87 -0.60
N GLY A 17 7.06 -11.90 -0.85
CA GLY A 17 7.46 -13.06 -1.66
C GLY A 17 8.40 -14.03 -0.95
N ARG A 18 8.48 -13.98 0.39
CA ARG A 18 9.24 -14.92 1.21
C ARG A 18 8.63 -15.09 2.61
N PRO A 19 8.95 -16.18 3.32
CA PRO A 19 8.62 -16.28 4.74
C PRO A 19 9.22 -15.12 5.54
N LEU A 20 8.43 -14.57 6.47
CA LEU A 20 8.89 -13.61 7.46
C LEU A 20 8.88 -14.26 8.84
N ALA A 21 9.94 -14.04 9.61
CA ALA A 21 9.90 -14.40 11.02
C ALA A 21 8.89 -13.51 11.75
N ALA A 22 8.19 -14.04 12.76
CA ALA A 22 7.24 -13.25 13.52
C ALA A 22 7.88 -12.00 14.16
N THR A 23 9.14 -12.12 14.60
CA THR A 23 9.95 -11.00 15.11
C THR A 23 10.18 -9.91 14.08
N GLU A 24 10.32 -10.27 12.81
CA GLU A 24 10.49 -9.33 11.69
C GLU A 24 9.20 -8.55 11.45
N VAL A 25 8.04 -9.23 11.51
CA VAL A 25 6.73 -8.58 11.43
C VAL A 25 6.57 -7.58 12.59
N TYR A 26 6.84 -7.98 13.83
CA TYR A 26 6.69 -7.07 14.97
C TYR A 26 7.59 -5.83 14.84
N ALA A 27 8.85 -6.05 14.41
CA ALA A 27 9.82 -4.99 14.19
C ALA A 27 9.37 -4.03 13.08
N ALA A 28 8.76 -4.54 12.00
CA ALA A 28 8.20 -3.72 10.93
C ALA A 28 7.12 -2.76 11.44
N PHE A 29 6.30 -3.20 12.40
CA PHE A 29 5.32 -2.36 13.08
C PHE A 29 5.90 -1.51 14.22
N GLY A 30 7.19 -1.62 14.52
CA GLY A 30 7.83 -0.90 15.64
C GLY A 30 7.43 -1.41 17.03
N TYR A 31 6.91 -2.64 17.12
CA TYR A 31 6.47 -3.25 18.37
C TYR A 31 7.41 -4.35 18.85
N ARG A 32 7.44 -4.53 20.18
CA ARG A 32 7.84 -5.81 20.78
C ARG A 32 6.68 -6.80 20.69
N LYS A 33 6.95 -8.10 20.73
CA LYS A 33 5.94 -9.18 20.59
C LYS A 33 4.65 -8.94 21.41
N SER A 34 4.78 -8.68 22.72
CA SER A 34 3.61 -8.47 23.59
C SER A 34 2.81 -7.21 23.23
N ALA A 35 3.49 -6.14 22.82
CA ALA A 35 2.84 -4.90 22.40
C ALA A 35 2.13 -5.04 21.05
N TYR A 36 2.68 -5.83 20.12
CA TYR A 36 2.05 -6.15 18.84
C TYR A 36 0.69 -6.83 19.05
N TYR A 37 0.66 -7.91 19.84
CA TYR A 37 -0.60 -8.62 20.09
C TYR A 37 -1.60 -7.77 20.89
N LYS A 38 -1.13 -6.94 21.82
CA LYS A 38 -1.98 -5.99 22.53
C LYS A 38 -2.60 -4.98 21.55
N ALA A 39 -1.81 -4.40 20.65
CA ALA A 39 -2.30 -3.48 19.63
C ALA A 39 -3.30 -4.15 18.68
N ALA A 40 -3.01 -5.38 18.23
CA ALA A 40 -3.91 -6.16 17.37
C ALA A 40 -5.27 -6.40 18.04
N ARG A 41 -5.25 -6.88 19.30
CA ARG A 41 -6.46 -7.13 20.09
C ARG A 41 -7.28 -5.87 20.35
N GLU A 42 -6.62 -4.73 20.48
CA GLU A 42 -7.27 -3.44 20.73
C GLU A 42 -7.66 -2.70 19.43
N GLY A 43 -7.44 -3.28 18.25
CA GLY A 43 -7.74 -2.64 16.97
C GLY A 43 -6.82 -1.46 16.63
N ARG A 44 -5.67 -1.34 17.30
CA ARG A 44 -4.71 -0.23 17.15
C ARG A 44 -3.49 -0.60 16.30
N LEU A 45 -3.46 -1.80 15.75
CA LEU A 45 -2.37 -2.26 14.89
C LEU A 45 -2.46 -1.66 13.49
N ILE A 46 -3.66 -1.70 12.89
CA ILE A 46 -3.91 -1.24 11.54
C ILE A 46 -4.19 0.26 11.58
N THR A 47 -3.14 1.05 11.44
CA THR A 47 -3.20 2.51 11.34
C THR A 47 -2.32 2.97 10.19
N ALA A 48 -2.57 4.17 9.68
CA ALA A 48 -1.80 4.73 8.57
C ALA A 48 -0.30 4.75 8.88
N ASP A 49 0.08 5.26 10.05
CA ASP A 49 1.48 5.34 10.47
C ASP A 49 2.15 3.96 10.58
N ASN A 50 1.43 2.98 11.13
CA ASN A 50 1.93 1.64 11.30
C ASN A 50 2.13 0.92 9.96
N LEU A 51 1.18 1.05 9.04
CA LEU A 51 1.27 0.47 7.71
C LEU A 51 2.36 1.15 6.87
N ILE A 52 2.50 2.47 6.95
CA ILE A 52 3.60 3.20 6.30
C ILE A 52 4.95 2.73 6.84
N ARG A 53 5.08 2.57 8.17
CA ARG A 53 6.30 2.07 8.80
C ARG A 53 6.62 0.65 8.33
N ALA A 54 5.64 -0.24 8.38
CA ALA A 54 5.82 -1.63 7.97
C ALA A 54 6.20 -1.74 6.49
N ALA A 55 5.53 -0.98 5.62
CA ALA A 55 5.86 -0.93 4.20
C ALA A 55 7.31 -0.48 3.97
N LYS A 56 7.73 0.62 4.60
CA LYS A 56 9.10 1.12 4.49
C LYS A 56 10.13 0.12 5.00
N TYR A 57 9.85 -0.53 6.13
CA TYR A 57 10.74 -1.54 6.71
C TYR A 57 10.91 -2.75 5.79
N LEU A 58 9.84 -3.19 5.13
CA LEU A 58 9.82 -4.39 4.28
C LEU A 58 10.09 -4.09 2.79
N GLY A 59 10.27 -2.84 2.40
CA GLY A 59 10.46 -2.44 1.00
C GLY A 59 9.19 -2.58 0.14
N LEU A 60 8.01 -2.51 0.75
CA LEU A 60 6.72 -2.54 0.05
C LEU A 60 6.24 -1.12 -0.29
N ASN A 61 5.29 -1.02 -1.21
CA ASN A 61 4.62 0.24 -1.50
C ASN A 61 3.68 0.61 -0.33
N PRO A 62 3.87 1.77 0.34
CA PRO A 62 2.99 2.19 1.42
C PRO A 62 1.53 2.36 1.00
N VAL A 63 1.28 2.84 -0.22
CA VAL A 63 -0.08 3.03 -0.75
C VAL A 63 -0.80 1.69 -0.93
N ASP A 64 -0.10 0.67 -1.42
CA ASP A 64 -0.68 -0.68 -1.59
C ASP A 64 -1.18 -1.25 -0.25
N LEU A 65 -0.41 -1.11 0.83
CA LEU A 65 -0.87 -1.54 2.15
C LEU A 65 -2.08 -0.73 2.64
N GLN A 66 -2.08 0.58 2.43
CA GLN A 66 -3.20 1.43 2.84
C GLN A 66 -4.50 1.04 2.13
N VAL A 67 -4.41 0.72 0.83
CA VAL A 67 -5.56 0.26 0.04
C VAL A 67 -6.04 -1.12 0.46
N ARG A 68 -5.12 -2.08 0.61
CA ARG A 68 -5.45 -3.46 1.02
C ARG A 68 -6.13 -3.53 2.38
N TYR A 69 -5.72 -2.68 3.32
CA TYR A 69 -6.30 -2.61 4.65
C TYR A 69 -7.49 -1.66 4.76
N GLY A 70 -7.91 -1.02 3.66
CA GLY A 70 -9.12 -0.19 3.61
C GLY A 70 -8.96 1.20 4.25
N LEU A 71 -7.73 1.70 4.40
CA LEU A 71 -7.48 3.06 4.89
C LEU A 71 -7.58 4.11 3.78
N ILE A 72 -7.43 3.67 2.52
CA ILE A 72 -7.60 4.49 1.33
C ILE A 72 -8.43 3.67 0.34
N GLU A 73 -9.49 4.28 -0.22
CA GLU A 73 -10.25 3.64 -1.28
C GLU A 73 -9.44 3.66 -2.59
N PRO A 74 -9.48 2.58 -3.40
CA PRO A 74 -8.80 2.55 -4.69
C PRO A 74 -9.13 3.76 -5.58
N ASP A 75 -10.39 4.19 -5.59
CA ASP A 75 -10.86 5.32 -6.38
C ASP A 75 -10.22 6.64 -5.93
N SER A 76 -10.00 6.83 -4.62
CA SER A 76 -9.27 7.99 -4.11
C SER A 76 -7.82 8.06 -4.60
N VAL A 77 -7.19 6.90 -4.85
CA VAL A 77 -5.84 6.86 -5.45
C VAL A 77 -5.89 7.28 -6.92
N ALA A 78 -6.91 6.83 -7.67
CA ALA A 78 -7.12 7.22 -9.06
C ALA A 78 -7.39 8.72 -9.18
N GLU A 79 -8.32 9.25 -8.38
CA GLU A 79 -8.64 10.68 -8.32
C GLU A 79 -7.40 11.52 -7.98
N TYR A 80 -6.58 11.06 -7.04
CA TYR A 80 -5.32 11.73 -6.71
C TYR A 80 -4.39 11.79 -7.93
N LEU A 81 -4.15 10.67 -8.61
CA LEU A 81 -3.28 10.62 -9.80
C LEU A 81 -3.82 11.48 -10.95
N GLU A 82 -5.13 11.44 -11.19
CA GLU A 82 -5.81 12.28 -12.19
C GLU A 82 -5.66 13.77 -11.88
N SER A 83 -5.77 14.18 -10.61
CA SER A 83 -5.57 15.57 -10.20
C SER A 83 -4.14 16.08 -10.45
N GLN A 84 -3.15 15.18 -10.47
CA GLN A 84 -1.74 15.51 -10.75
C GLN A 84 -1.43 15.47 -12.24
N ALA A 85 -2.15 14.65 -13.01
CA ALA A 85 -2.14 14.67 -14.46
C ALA A 85 -2.86 15.94 -14.95
N GLY A 86 -2.15 17.07 -14.93
CA GLY A 86 -2.64 18.31 -15.51
C GLY A 86 -3.12 18.09 -16.97
N PRO A 87 -3.88 19.05 -17.54
CA PRO A 87 -4.43 18.89 -18.88
C PRO A 87 -3.33 18.50 -19.88
N PRO A 88 -3.61 17.58 -20.83
CA PRO A 88 -2.62 17.12 -21.79
C PRO A 88 -1.95 18.33 -22.42
N ARG A 89 -0.62 18.39 -22.38
CA ARG A 89 0.07 19.53 -22.97
C ARG A 89 -0.18 19.43 -24.48
N LEU A 90 -0.37 20.56 -25.15
CA LEU A 90 -0.61 20.61 -26.60
C LEU A 90 0.44 19.83 -27.44
N ARG A 91 1.64 19.62 -26.86
CA ARG A 91 2.74 18.82 -27.44
C ARG A 91 2.49 17.29 -27.41
N ASP A 92 1.69 16.82 -26.47
CA ASP A 92 1.31 15.40 -26.28
C ASP A 92 0.15 15.01 -27.21
N LEU A 93 -0.55 16.00 -27.76
CA LEU A 93 -1.65 15.86 -28.74
C LEU A 93 -1.16 15.89 -30.19
N ARG A 94 0.16 15.90 -30.44
CA ARG A 94 0.65 15.83 -31.82
C ARG A 94 0.25 14.46 -32.40
N PRO A 95 -0.48 14.41 -33.53
CA PRO A 95 -0.79 13.15 -34.19
C PRO A 95 0.52 12.44 -34.50
N ASP A 96 0.57 11.14 -34.23
CA ASP A 96 1.70 10.32 -34.67
C ASP A 96 1.79 10.44 -36.21
N PRO A 97 2.90 11.00 -36.76
CA PRO A 97 3.06 11.17 -38.20
C PRO A 97 3.04 9.84 -38.96
N ASN A 98 3.13 8.69 -38.26
CA ASN A 98 3.05 7.35 -38.84
C ASN A 98 1.67 6.69 -38.71
N SER A 99 0.65 7.36 -38.16
CA SER A 99 -0.72 6.80 -38.20
C SER A 99 -1.27 6.83 -39.62
N PRO A 100 -1.73 5.68 -40.17
CA PRO A 100 -2.34 5.65 -41.49
C PRO A 100 -3.65 6.46 -41.49
N PRO A 101 -3.98 7.16 -42.59
CA PRO A 101 -5.23 7.88 -42.72
C PRO A 101 -6.41 6.89 -42.69
N VAL A 102 -7.46 7.27 -41.96
CA VAL A 102 -8.75 6.56 -41.87
C VAL A 102 -9.62 6.88 -43.07
#